data_AF-A0A370GEU4-F1
#
_entry.id   AF-A0A370GEU4-F1
#
_cell.length_a   1.000
_cell.length_b   1.000
_cell.length_c   1.000
_cell.angle_alpha   90.00
_cell.angle_beta   90.00
_cell.angle_gamma   90.00
#
_symmetry.space_group_name_H-M   'P 1'
#
loop_
_entity.id
_entity.type
_entity.pdbx_description
1 polymer ?
#
loop_
_entity_poly.entity_id
_entity_poly.type
_entity_poly.pdbx_seq_one_letter_code
_entity_poly.pdbx_strand_id
1 'polypeptide(L)'
;MLYCIPLFTALTLLYPPAYLTRIAALRPVFERINHTLGRTPPPPPQAAAPDASPDAPPPAPPAEGAPDNGQQTAGGPQLAAPPITSDLGGAIPFAGRILPLPAGTWHPVLTTQSGPHGELLSNVLVRAEGGVVTGVIIARASTQSLPTSTVDAMNNGCHDDRNYLSKIVPSDAKVMECWFTSHVQIEGQPLSDSVDIQTAFNRLHVLGFPIPYVMLVATWNYAEAAADRGANIENVTILLSPARKGTMALPAPPEQWLKQSLPQHPGAEHFVNAANNWMEGWTTMLRRGFHGDLTNGSPDLVRASRDPASVLPGE
;
A
#
# COMPACT_ATOMS: atom_id res chain seq x y z
N MET A 1 -42.58 -13.21 -5.33
CA MET A 1 -41.65 -12.62 -4.34
C MET A 1 -41.73 -13.24 -2.93
N LEU A 2 -42.47 -14.34 -2.69
CA LEU A 2 -42.49 -15.00 -1.37
C LEU A 2 -41.40 -16.09 -1.18
N TYR A 3 -40.78 -16.57 -2.25
CA TYR A 3 -39.84 -17.71 -2.18
C TYR A 3 -38.41 -17.36 -1.73
N CYS A 4 -38.05 -16.08 -1.63
CA CYS A 4 -36.71 -15.66 -1.19
C CYS A 4 -36.59 -15.50 0.33
N ILE A 5 -37.71 -15.40 1.05
CA ILE A 5 -37.74 -15.22 2.50
C ILE A 5 -36.96 -16.32 3.25
N PRO A 6 -37.17 -17.64 3.00
CA PRO A 6 -36.47 -18.67 3.77
C PRO A 6 -34.95 -18.66 3.54
N LEU A 7 -34.48 -18.28 2.36
CA LEU A 7 -33.06 -18.19 2.04
C LEU A 7 -32.38 -17.06 2.84
N PHE A 8 -32.99 -15.88 2.89
CA PHE A 8 -32.46 -14.75 3.66
C PHE A 8 -32.54 -14.99 5.17
N THR A 9 -33.56 -15.72 5.65
CA THR A 9 -33.63 -16.14 7.06
C THR A 9 -32.51 -17.12 7.42
N ALA A 10 -32.19 -18.07 6.54
CA ALA A 10 -31.08 -19.00 6.76
C ALA A 10 -29.71 -18.28 6.74
N LEU A 11 -29.51 -17.35 5.81
CA LEU A 11 -28.28 -16.57 5.70
C LEU A 11 -28.06 -15.65 6.89
N THR A 12 -29.10 -15.00 7.41
CA THR A 12 -28.99 -14.14 8.60
C THR A 12 -28.70 -14.91 9.89
N LEU A 13 -29.08 -16.20 9.98
CA LEU A 13 -28.69 -17.08 11.08
C LEU A 13 -27.20 -17.49 11.01
N LEU A 14 -26.68 -17.71 9.79
CA LEU A 14 -25.28 -18.10 9.56
C LEU A 14 -24.32 -16.89 9.60
N TYR A 15 -24.80 -15.72 9.22
CA TYR A 15 -24.05 -14.46 9.13
C TYR A 15 -24.88 -13.32 9.72
N PRO A 16 -25.00 -13.25 11.06
CA PRO A 16 -25.79 -12.21 11.70
C PRO A 16 -25.18 -10.83 11.40
N PRO A 17 -25.95 -9.86 10.90
CA PRO A 17 -25.48 -8.48 10.80
C PRO A 17 -25.07 -7.94 12.18
N ALA A 18 -24.04 -7.09 12.21
CA ALA A 18 -23.34 -6.66 13.43
C ALA A 18 -24.22 -5.96 14.49
N TYR A 19 -25.46 -5.56 14.14
CA TYR A 19 -26.41 -5.02 15.11
C TYR A 19 -27.10 -6.11 15.94
N LEU A 20 -27.29 -7.33 15.40
CA LEU A 20 -27.92 -8.45 16.12
C LEU A 20 -26.98 -9.10 17.14
N THR A 21 -25.67 -9.05 16.91
CA THR A 21 -24.66 -9.55 17.85
C THR A 21 -24.50 -8.67 19.10
N ARG A 22 -25.08 -7.46 19.10
CA ARG A 22 -25.11 -6.56 20.27
C ARG A 22 -26.26 -6.84 21.24
N ILE A 23 -27.22 -7.71 20.86
CA ILE A 23 -28.34 -8.09 21.73
C ILE A 23 -27.86 -9.16 22.71
N ALA A 24 -27.65 -8.79 23.97
CA ALA A 24 -27.11 -9.67 25.01
C ALA A 24 -27.87 -11.00 25.16
N ALA A 25 -29.19 -10.99 24.92
CA ALA A 25 -30.03 -12.19 25.00
C ALA A 25 -29.74 -13.25 23.92
N LEU A 26 -29.16 -12.86 22.77
CA LEU A 26 -28.90 -13.77 21.65
C LEU A 26 -27.46 -14.30 21.61
N ARG A 27 -26.57 -13.75 22.46
CA ARG A 27 -25.17 -14.16 22.59
C ARG A 27 -24.96 -15.67 22.79
N PRO A 28 -25.69 -16.39 23.68
CA PRO A 28 -25.46 -17.83 23.89
C PRO A 28 -25.87 -18.68 22.67
N VAL A 29 -26.79 -18.21 21.84
CA VAL A 29 -27.20 -18.90 20.61
C VAL A 29 -26.10 -18.77 19.55
N PHE A 30 -25.54 -17.57 19.38
CA PHE A 30 -24.43 -17.35 18.45
C PHE A 30 -23.14 -18.05 18.87
N GLU A 31 -22.85 -18.12 20.17
CA GLU A 31 -21.70 -18.89 20.69
C GLU A 31 -21.85 -20.39 20.39
N ARG A 32 -23.05 -20.97 20.56
CA ARG A 32 -23.32 -22.36 20.16
C ARG A 32 -23.13 -22.58 18.66
N ILE A 33 -23.67 -21.69 17.82
CA ILE A 33 -23.55 -21.79 16.35
C ILE A 33 -22.07 -21.73 15.94
N ASN A 34 -21.32 -20.77 16.49
CA ASN A 34 -19.90 -20.62 16.21
C ASN A 34 -19.07 -21.81 16.71
N HIS A 35 -19.44 -22.41 17.85
CA HIS A 35 -18.81 -23.64 18.35
C HIS A 35 -19.08 -24.83 17.42
N THR A 36 -20.33 -25.03 16.95
CA THR A 36 -20.64 -26.08 15.96
C THR A 36 -19.98 -25.85 14.60
N LEU A 37 -19.69 -24.61 14.23
CA LEU A 37 -19.01 -24.24 12.99
C LEU A 37 -17.47 -24.21 13.12
N GLY A 38 -16.91 -24.62 14.27
CA GLY A 38 -15.46 -24.66 14.51
C GLY A 38 -14.78 -23.28 14.54
N ARG A 39 -15.55 -22.22 14.82
CA ARG A 39 -15.08 -20.82 14.82
C ARG A 39 -14.71 -20.30 16.22
N THR A 40 -14.69 -21.16 17.24
CA THR A 40 -14.25 -20.77 18.59
C THR A 40 -12.73 -20.93 18.74
N PRO A 41 -11.99 -19.88 19.14
CA PRO A 41 -10.59 -19.99 19.49
C PRO A 41 -10.40 -20.86 20.75
N PRO A 42 -9.30 -21.62 20.88
CA PRO A 42 -9.04 -22.46 22.04
C PRO A 42 -8.90 -21.60 23.31
N PRO A 43 -9.36 -22.08 24.48
CA PRO A 43 -9.18 -21.37 25.73
C PRO A 43 -7.68 -21.28 26.08
N PRO A 44 -7.21 -20.16 26.65
CA PRO A 44 -5.82 -19.99 27.04
C PRO A 44 -5.44 -20.99 28.16
N PRO A 45 -4.17 -21.48 28.17
CA PRO A 45 -3.71 -22.38 29.21
C PRO A 45 -3.72 -21.69 30.58
N GLN A 46 -4.34 -22.33 31.57
CA GLN A 46 -4.34 -21.88 32.96
C GLN A 46 -2.93 -22.02 33.54
N ALA A 47 -2.32 -20.90 33.92
CA ALA A 47 -1.06 -20.88 34.65
C ALA A 47 -1.27 -21.50 36.04
N ALA A 48 -0.54 -22.57 36.32
CA ALA A 48 -0.43 -23.15 37.66
C ALA A 48 0.30 -22.14 38.58
N ALA A 49 -0.24 -21.92 39.78
CA ALA A 49 0.37 -21.09 40.81
C ALA A 49 1.72 -21.70 41.28
N PRO A 50 2.77 -20.90 41.52
CA PRO A 50 4.02 -21.42 42.05
C PRO A 50 4.01 -21.49 43.57
N ASP A 51 4.31 -22.68 44.10
CA ASP A 51 4.73 -22.87 45.49
C ASP A 51 6.10 -22.25 45.72
N ALA A 52 6.24 -21.59 46.87
CA ALA A 52 7.45 -20.94 47.33
C ALA A 52 8.54 -21.96 47.71
N SER A 53 9.77 -21.73 47.25
CA SER A 53 10.99 -22.19 47.94
C SER A 53 12.11 -21.15 47.76
N PRO A 54 12.76 -20.71 48.85
CA PRO A 54 13.84 -19.74 48.81
C PRO A 54 15.17 -20.49 48.75
N ASP A 55 15.85 -20.45 47.60
CA ASP A 55 17.32 -20.55 47.48
C ASP A 55 17.69 -20.88 46.03
N ALA A 56 17.88 -19.85 45.21
CA ALA A 56 18.68 -19.95 43.99
C ALA A 56 19.28 -18.58 43.59
N PRO A 57 20.51 -18.53 43.05
CA PRO A 57 21.29 -17.29 42.85
C PRO A 57 20.76 -16.46 41.67
N PRO A 58 21.03 -15.13 41.64
CA PRO A 58 20.49 -14.25 40.59
C PRO A 58 21.13 -14.55 39.22
N PRO A 59 20.35 -14.93 38.19
CA PRO A 59 20.84 -14.97 36.82
C PRO A 59 20.74 -13.58 36.17
N ALA A 60 21.75 -13.25 35.37
CA ALA A 60 21.86 -12.06 34.54
C ALA A 60 20.62 -11.81 33.65
N PRO A 61 20.32 -10.55 33.26
CA PRO A 61 19.16 -10.23 32.44
C PRO A 61 19.26 -10.91 31.06
N PRO A 62 18.29 -11.77 30.68
CA PRO A 62 18.14 -12.25 29.32
C PRO A 62 17.46 -11.20 28.45
N ALA A 63 17.85 -11.14 27.18
CA ALA A 63 17.17 -10.43 26.12
C ALA A 63 15.70 -10.91 25.97
N GLU A 64 14.75 -9.98 25.96
CA GLU A 64 13.35 -10.25 25.66
C GLU A 64 13.02 -9.73 24.26
N GLY A 65 13.00 -10.67 23.31
CA GLY A 65 12.10 -10.60 22.18
C GLY A 65 10.65 -10.77 22.65
N ALA A 66 9.76 -10.16 21.88
CA ALA A 66 8.31 -10.13 22.06
C ALA A 66 7.66 -11.54 22.14
N PRO A 67 6.38 -11.63 22.56
CA PRO A 67 5.32 -11.37 21.60
C PRO A 67 4.15 -10.52 22.12
N ASP A 68 3.69 -9.64 21.23
CA ASP A 68 2.29 -9.40 20.85
C ASP A 68 1.20 -9.50 21.93
N ASN A 69 0.70 -8.33 22.35
CA ASN A 69 -0.72 -8.16 22.63
C ASN A 69 -1.11 -6.73 22.23
N GLY A 70 -1.92 -6.63 21.18
CA GLY A 70 -2.46 -5.38 20.64
C GLY A 70 -3.22 -4.57 21.68
N GLN A 71 -2.52 -3.63 22.31
CA GLN A 71 -3.13 -2.43 22.85
C GLN A 71 -3.31 -1.45 21.68
N GLN A 72 -4.47 -1.52 21.04
CA GLN A 72 -4.99 -0.41 20.23
C GLN A 72 -5.06 0.82 21.13
N THR A 73 -4.07 1.70 21.00
CA THR A 73 -4.21 3.09 21.39
C THR A 73 -5.34 3.67 20.54
N ALA A 74 -6.41 4.12 21.19
CA ALA A 74 -7.50 4.82 20.53
C ALA A 74 -6.92 6.05 19.81
N GLY A 75 -6.92 6.01 18.47
CA GLY A 75 -6.39 7.06 17.60
C GLY A 75 -5.12 6.72 16.81
N GLY A 76 -4.51 5.54 17.00
CA GLY A 76 -3.41 5.07 16.15
C GLY A 76 -3.89 4.54 14.79
N PRO A 77 -3.04 4.55 13.75
CA PRO A 77 -3.38 3.93 12.47
C PRO A 77 -3.71 2.43 12.68
N GLN A 78 -4.73 1.94 11.99
CA GLN A 78 -5.04 0.51 11.93
C GLN A 78 -4.12 -0.12 10.88
N LEU A 79 -3.38 -1.16 11.25
CA LEU A 79 -2.49 -1.88 10.34
C LEU A 79 -3.02 -3.28 10.08
N ALA A 80 -2.97 -3.69 8.81
CA ALA A 80 -3.18 -5.06 8.38
C ALA A 80 -2.02 -5.48 7.48
N ALA A 81 -1.55 -6.71 7.64
CA ALA A 81 -0.52 -7.31 6.81
C ALA A 81 -1.14 -8.50 6.04
N PRO A 82 -1.71 -8.28 4.85
CA PRO A 82 -2.32 -9.36 4.09
C PRO A 82 -1.30 -10.45 3.72
N PRO A 83 -1.76 -11.66 3.38
CA PRO A 83 -0.88 -12.72 2.88
C PRO A 83 -0.14 -12.25 1.63
N ILE A 84 1.20 -12.20 1.71
CA ILE A 84 2.06 -11.76 0.61
C ILE A 84 1.99 -12.71 -0.59
N THR A 85 1.48 -13.93 -0.40
CA THR A 85 1.27 -14.93 -1.46
C THR A 85 0.06 -14.63 -2.35
N SER A 86 -0.64 -13.52 -2.14
CA SER A 86 -1.76 -13.11 -2.98
C SER A 86 -1.24 -12.46 -4.25
N ASP A 87 -1.77 -12.87 -5.39
CA ASP A 87 -1.40 -12.33 -6.70
C ASP A 87 -2.42 -11.26 -7.14
N LEU A 88 -1.92 -10.05 -7.40
CA LEU A 88 -2.71 -8.91 -7.87
C LEU A 88 -2.17 -8.44 -9.23
N GLY A 89 -3.06 -7.99 -10.10
CA GLY A 89 -2.69 -7.47 -11.42
C GLY A 89 -3.84 -6.74 -12.10
N GLY A 90 -3.53 -5.98 -13.14
CA GLY A 90 -4.53 -5.24 -13.91
C GLY A 90 -5.07 -4.04 -13.14
N ALA A 91 -6.27 -4.15 -12.58
CA ALA A 91 -6.88 -3.09 -11.78
C ALA A 91 -7.57 -3.67 -10.54
N ILE A 92 -7.35 -3.05 -9.37
CA ILE A 92 -7.87 -3.54 -8.09
C ILE A 92 -8.79 -2.51 -7.42
N PRO A 93 -9.78 -2.93 -6.61
CA PRO A 93 -10.53 -2.01 -5.78
C PRO A 93 -9.63 -1.32 -4.74
N PHE A 94 -9.78 -0.01 -4.57
CA PHE A 94 -9.01 0.78 -3.61
C PHE A 94 -9.79 2.03 -3.16
N ALA A 95 -10.05 2.17 -1.86
CA ALA A 95 -10.74 3.34 -1.27
C ALA A 95 -12.07 3.74 -1.97
N GLY A 96 -12.86 2.75 -2.43
CA GLY A 96 -14.10 3.02 -3.17
C GLY A 96 -13.91 3.38 -4.65
N ARG A 97 -12.67 3.30 -5.14
CA ARG A 97 -12.22 3.59 -6.50
C ARG A 97 -11.52 2.36 -7.09
N ILE A 98 -10.92 2.53 -8.26
CA ILE A 98 -10.11 1.52 -8.94
C ILE A 98 -8.67 1.99 -9.01
N LEU A 99 -7.73 1.21 -8.48
CA LEU A 99 -6.30 1.44 -8.63
C LEU A 99 -5.77 0.58 -9.79
N PRO A 100 -5.36 1.17 -10.93
CA PRO A 100 -4.62 0.43 -11.94
C PRO A 100 -3.24 0.04 -11.42
N LEU A 101 -2.82 -1.18 -11.77
CA LEU A 101 -1.49 -1.69 -11.48
C LEU A 101 -0.67 -1.76 -12.79
N PRO A 102 0.61 -1.39 -12.77
CA PRO A 102 1.52 -1.68 -13.86
C PRO A 102 1.62 -3.19 -14.11
N ALA A 103 2.16 -3.58 -15.26
CA ALA A 103 2.23 -4.97 -15.70
C ALA A 103 3.03 -5.84 -14.71
N GLY A 104 2.66 -7.12 -14.62
CA GLY A 104 3.30 -8.08 -13.72
C GLY A 104 2.42 -8.44 -12.52
N THR A 105 2.97 -9.30 -11.67
CA THR A 105 2.29 -9.79 -10.45
C THR A 105 2.70 -8.95 -9.26
N TRP A 106 1.73 -8.35 -8.60
CA TRP A 106 1.90 -7.54 -7.41
C TRP A 106 1.39 -8.29 -6.18
N HIS A 107 2.07 -8.10 -5.06
CA HIS A 107 1.79 -8.76 -3.80
C HIS A 107 1.54 -7.73 -2.70
N PRO A 108 0.54 -7.92 -1.83
CA PRO A 108 0.25 -6.97 -0.77
C PRO A 108 1.29 -7.07 0.37
N VAL A 109 1.85 -5.92 0.73
CA VAL A 109 2.83 -5.77 1.80
C VAL A 109 2.17 -5.24 3.07
N LEU A 110 1.39 -4.18 2.96
CA LEU A 110 0.79 -3.54 4.11
C LEU A 110 -0.45 -2.78 3.68
N THR A 111 -1.50 -2.84 4.48
CA THR A 111 -2.64 -1.95 4.38
C THR A 111 -2.75 -1.18 5.68
N THR A 112 -2.89 0.13 5.60
CA THR A 112 -3.12 0.96 6.77
C THR A 112 -4.33 1.86 6.59
N GLN A 113 -5.03 2.15 7.68
CA GLN A 113 -6.10 3.14 7.70
C GLN A 113 -5.79 4.14 8.82
N SER A 114 -5.79 5.42 8.49
CA SER A 114 -5.33 6.50 9.37
C SER A 114 -6.30 7.68 9.39
N GLY A 115 -6.14 8.54 10.40
CA GLY A 115 -7.04 9.66 10.69
C GLY A 115 -8.07 9.33 11.79
N PRO A 116 -8.70 10.33 12.43
CA PRO A 116 -9.59 10.11 13.58
C PRO A 116 -10.75 9.15 13.31
N HIS A 117 -11.18 9.04 12.06
CA HIS A 117 -12.27 8.15 11.64
C HIS A 117 -11.83 7.16 10.54
N GLY A 118 -10.53 7.04 10.29
CA GLY A 118 -9.99 6.20 9.23
C GLY A 118 -10.20 6.78 7.83
N GLU A 119 -10.23 8.11 7.71
CA GLU A 119 -10.53 8.79 6.45
C GLU A 119 -9.45 8.61 5.36
N LEU A 120 -8.25 8.13 5.69
CA LEU A 120 -7.18 7.85 4.73
C LEU A 120 -6.79 6.37 4.73
N LEU A 121 -6.96 5.71 3.57
CA LEU A 121 -6.52 4.33 3.33
C LEU A 121 -5.19 4.34 2.58
N SER A 122 -4.25 3.49 3.00
CA SER A 122 -3.01 3.23 2.27
C SER A 122 -2.82 1.75 1.99
N ASN A 123 -2.37 1.42 0.78
CA ASN A 123 -1.92 0.09 0.38
C ASN A 123 -0.48 0.17 -0.13
N VAL A 124 0.38 -0.69 0.41
CA VAL A 124 1.73 -0.94 -0.10
C VAL A 124 1.76 -2.30 -0.79
N LEU A 125 2.15 -2.32 -2.05
CA LEU A 125 2.29 -3.51 -2.88
C LEU A 125 3.74 -3.65 -3.35
N VAL A 126 4.19 -4.89 -3.57
CA VAL A 126 5.53 -5.17 -4.11
C VAL A 126 5.42 -6.06 -5.34
N ARG A 127 6.28 -5.80 -6.33
CA ARG A 127 6.55 -6.69 -7.46
C ARG A 127 7.99 -7.17 -7.32
N ALA A 128 8.19 -8.48 -7.43
CA ALA A 128 9.52 -9.09 -7.37
C ALA A 128 9.71 -10.09 -8.51
N GLU A 129 10.95 -10.20 -8.98
CA GLU A 129 11.33 -11.11 -10.05
C GLU A 129 12.74 -11.65 -9.80
N GLY A 130 12.94 -12.96 -10.01
CA GLY A 130 14.21 -13.61 -9.67
C GLY A 130 14.56 -13.49 -8.18
N GLY A 131 13.55 -13.28 -7.32
CA GLY A 131 13.74 -13.03 -5.90
C GLY A 131 14.19 -11.60 -5.55
N VAL A 132 14.19 -10.66 -6.49
CA VAL A 132 14.58 -9.25 -6.26
C VAL A 132 13.41 -8.31 -6.50
N VAL A 133 13.25 -7.28 -5.66
CA VAL A 133 12.19 -6.28 -5.85
C VAL A 133 12.44 -5.47 -7.12
N THR A 134 11.45 -5.49 -8.03
CA THR A 134 11.46 -4.70 -9.28
C THR A 134 10.53 -3.50 -9.21
N GLY A 135 9.55 -3.51 -8.29
CA GLY A 135 8.74 -2.34 -8.02
C GLY A 135 8.03 -2.37 -6.67
N VAL A 136 7.70 -1.18 -6.16
CA VAL A 136 6.86 -0.99 -4.97
C VAL A 136 5.81 0.07 -5.29
N ILE A 137 4.55 -0.18 -4.97
CA ILE A 137 3.47 0.81 -5.07
C ILE A 137 3.08 1.20 -3.66
N ILE A 138 2.99 2.50 -3.41
CA ILE A 138 2.43 3.09 -2.20
C ILE A 138 1.25 3.93 -2.69
N ALA A 139 0.05 3.38 -2.55
CA ALA A 139 -1.19 4.08 -2.87
C ALA A 139 -1.82 4.61 -1.59
N ARG A 140 -2.31 5.84 -1.61
CA ARG A 140 -3.01 6.51 -0.52
C ARG A 140 -4.22 7.22 -1.09
N ALA A 141 -5.40 6.97 -0.55
CA ALA A 141 -6.61 7.64 -1.00
C ALA A 141 -7.55 7.90 0.16
N SER A 142 -8.29 8.98 0.03
CA SER A 142 -9.30 9.30 1.02
C SER A 142 -10.54 8.43 0.84
N THR A 143 -11.05 7.88 1.93
CA THR A 143 -12.35 7.19 1.99
C THR A 143 -13.48 8.14 2.36
N GLN A 144 -13.13 9.34 2.83
CA GLN A 144 -14.01 10.46 3.14
C GLN A 144 -13.34 11.78 2.71
N SER A 145 -14.08 12.88 2.75
CA SER A 145 -13.54 14.21 2.45
C SER A 145 -12.50 14.64 3.50
N LEU A 146 -11.37 15.20 3.05
CA LEU A 146 -10.29 15.68 3.91
C LEU A 146 -10.21 17.22 3.93
N PRO A 147 -9.63 17.84 4.97
CA PRO A 147 -9.31 19.26 4.96
C PRO A 147 -8.41 19.63 3.78
N THR A 148 -8.66 20.79 3.16
CA THR A 148 -7.91 21.25 1.98
C THR A 148 -6.42 21.45 2.23
N SER A 149 -6.00 21.68 3.48
CA SER A 149 -4.57 21.72 3.86
C SER A 149 -3.80 20.43 3.53
N THR A 150 -4.51 19.30 3.41
CA THR A 150 -3.92 18.02 2.97
C THR A 150 -3.49 18.09 1.50
N VAL A 151 -4.23 18.82 0.67
CA VAL A 151 -3.95 19.01 -0.75
C VAL A 151 -2.69 19.83 -0.95
N ASP A 152 -2.48 20.86 -0.12
CA ASP A 152 -1.28 21.71 -0.18
C ASP A 152 0.01 20.89 0.05
N ALA A 153 -0.01 19.98 1.03
CA ALA A 153 1.12 19.10 1.31
C ALA A 153 1.46 18.16 0.15
N MET A 154 0.44 17.65 -0.56
CA MET A 154 0.63 16.81 -1.76
C MET A 154 1.26 17.57 -2.92
N ASN A 155 0.87 18.84 -3.09
CA ASN A 155 1.35 19.67 -4.19
C ASN A 155 2.84 19.97 -4.08
N ASN A 156 3.40 20.09 -2.86
CA ASN A 156 4.79 20.49 -2.64
C ASN A 156 5.81 19.64 -3.40
N GLY A 157 5.60 18.32 -3.48
CA GLY A 157 6.53 17.42 -4.19
C GLY A 157 6.65 17.72 -5.69
N CYS A 158 5.62 18.30 -6.30
CA CYS A 158 5.62 18.65 -7.72
C CYS A 158 6.45 19.91 -8.03
N HIS A 159 6.80 20.71 -7.02
CA HIS A 159 7.59 21.95 -7.15
C HIS A 159 9.07 21.76 -6.77
N ASP A 160 9.53 20.53 -6.56
CA ASP A 160 10.94 20.26 -6.25
C ASP A 160 11.80 20.28 -7.52
N ASP A 161 12.72 21.24 -7.61
CA ASP A 161 13.64 21.40 -8.75
C ASP A 161 14.59 20.20 -8.97
N ARG A 162 14.74 19.35 -7.94
CA ARG A 162 15.55 18.13 -8.00
C ARG A 162 14.85 17.01 -8.78
N ASN A 163 13.54 17.08 -8.99
CA ASN A 163 12.81 16.12 -9.80
C ASN A 163 13.39 16.08 -11.22
N TYR A 164 13.50 14.88 -11.80
CA TYR A 164 13.92 14.73 -13.19
C TYR A 164 12.91 15.41 -14.11
N LEU A 165 11.62 15.17 -13.85
CA LEU A 165 10.51 15.82 -14.51
C LEU A 165 9.39 16.06 -13.50
N SER A 166 8.76 17.24 -13.56
CA SER A 166 7.52 17.56 -12.87
C SER A 166 6.52 18.08 -13.89
N LYS A 167 5.25 17.72 -13.77
CA LYS A 167 4.17 18.26 -14.58
C LYS A 167 2.98 18.57 -13.70
N ILE A 168 2.60 19.84 -13.68
CA ILE A 168 1.33 20.30 -13.13
C ILE A 168 0.34 20.28 -14.29
N VAL A 169 -0.74 19.51 -14.15
CA VAL A 169 -1.75 19.39 -15.19
C VAL A 169 -2.76 20.52 -15.00
N PRO A 170 -2.86 21.48 -15.93
CA PRO A 170 -3.87 22.52 -15.84
C PRO A 170 -5.26 21.88 -15.85
N SER A 171 -6.05 22.16 -14.83
CA SER A 171 -7.42 21.66 -14.68
C SER A 171 -8.33 22.79 -14.19
N ASP A 172 -9.59 22.49 -13.92
CA ASP A 172 -10.51 23.49 -13.37
C ASP A 172 -10.08 23.92 -11.96
N ALA A 173 -10.68 24.99 -11.44
CA ALA A 173 -10.33 25.51 -10.12
C ALA A 173 -10.65 24.56 -8.95
N LYS A 174 -11.27 23.40 -9.21
CA LYS A 174 -11.70 22.42 -8.21
C LYS A 174 -10.84 21.16 -8.22
N VAL A 175 -9.97 21.01 -9.20
CA VAL A 175 -9.08 19.86 -9.35
C VAL A 175 -7.63 20.34 -9.18
N MET A 176 -6.85 19.52 -8.48
CA MET A 176 -5.41 19.59 -8.51
C MET A 176 -4.91 18.26 -9.04
N GLU A 177 -4.09 18.32 -10.07
CA GLU A 177 -3.40 17.15 -10.58
C GLU A 177 -1.96 17.51 -10.91
N CYS A 178 -1.02 16.75 -10.36
CA CYS A 178 0.36 16.85 -10.74
C CYS A 178 1.06 15.51 -10.60
N TRP A 179 2.15 15.35 -11.33
CA TRP A 179 3.01 14.18 -11.20
C TRP A 179 4.46 14.59 -11.37
N PHE A 180 5.35 13.76 -10.83
CA PHE A 180 6.77 13.96 -10.97
C PHE A 180 7.52 12.64 -10.92
N THR A 181 8.76 12.68 -11.40
CA THR A 181 9.72 11.59 -11.25
C THR A 181 10.98 12.09 -10.55
N SER A 182 11.54 11.25 -9.70
CA SER A 182 12.78 11.51 -8.97
C SER A 182 13.49 10.18 -8.68
N HIS A 183 14.44 10.17 -7.76
CA HIS A 183 15.03 8.93 -7.26
C HIS A 183 15.05 8.95 -5.73
N VAL A 184 15.19 7.77 -5.17
CA VAL A 184 15.47 7.58 -3.74
C VAL A 184 16.61 6.58 -3.58
N GLN A 185 17.43 6.83 -2.56
CA GLN A 185 18.49 5.94 -2.10
C GLN A 185 18.04 5.29 -0.79
N ILE A 186 18.05 3.96 -0.72
CA ILE A 186 17.36 3.18 0.34
C ILE A 186 18.31 2.75 1.48
N GLU A 187 19.55 3.25 1.53
CA GLU A 187 20.55 2.84 2.54
C GLU A 187 20.59 3.81 3.72
N GLY A 188 20.35 3.25 4.92
CA GLY A 188 20.64 3.91 6.20
C GLY A 188 19.78 5.14 6.54
N GLN A 189 18.87 5.56 5.66
CA GLN A 189 17.97 6.69 5.87
C GLN A 189 16.51 6.23 5.73
N PRO A 190 15.60 6.74 6.59
CA PRO A 190 14.19 6.46 6.42
C PRO A 190 13.71 7.03 5.08
N LEU A 191 13.12 6.18 4.25
CA LEU A 191 12.53 6.56 2.95
C LEU A 191 11.46 7.66 3.06
N SER A 192 10.84 7.72 4.22
CA SER A 192 9.79 8.66 4.56
C SER A 192 9.68 8.74 6.08
N ASP A 193 9.26 9.89 6.60
CA ASP A 193 8.85 10.04 8.01
C ASP A 193 7.55 9.28 8.33
N SER A 194 6.89 8.75 7.29
CA SER A 194 5.64 8.04 7.41
C SER A 194 5.82 6.62 7.96
N VAL A 195 5.20 6.34 9.11
CA VAL A 195 5.31 5.07 9.84
C VAL A 195 4.84 3.87 9.01
N ASP A 196 3.81 4.03 8.18
CA ASP A 196 3.30 2.99 7.27
C ASP A 196 4.34 2.58 6.21
N ILE A 197 5.03 3.54 5.59
CA ILE A 197 6.09 3.26 4.61
C ILE A 197 7.25 2.55 5.30
N GLN A 198 7.72 3.06 6.43
CA GLN A 198 8.81 2.42 7.19
C GLN A 198 8.44 0.98 7.57
N THR A 199 7.21 0.77 8.06
CA THR A 199 6.70 -0.56 8.44
C THR A 199 6.65 -1.51 7.25
N ALA A 200 6.21 -1.03 6.08
CA ALA A 200 6.14 -1.86 4.87
C ALA A 200 7.53 -2.29 4.38
N PHE A 201 8.49 -1.37 4.35
CA PHE A 201 9.87 -1.69 3.93
C PHE A 201 10.58 -2.59 4.95
N ASN A 202 10.36 -2.40 6.25
CA ASN A 202 10.83 -3.32 7.29
C ASN A 202 10.24 -4.72 7.10
N ARG A 203 8.94 -4.83 6.79
CA ARG A 203 8.32 -6.13 6.50
C ARG A 203 8.95 -6.80 5.28
N LEU A 204 9.18 -6.05 4.19
CA LEU A 204 9.86 -6.59 2.99
C LEU A 204 11.26 -7.12 3.32
N HIS A 205 12.01 -6.39 4.14
CA HIS A 205 13.32 -6.79 4.60
C HIS A 205 13.26 -8.10 5.41
N VAL A 206 12.36 -8.19 6.40
CA VAL A 206 12.17 -9.40 7.22
C VAL A 206 11.72 -10.60 6.38
N LEU A 207 10.89 -10.37 5.36
CA LEU A 207 10.45 -11.42 4.43
C LEU A 207 11.53 -11.83 3.41
N GLY A 208 12.71 -11.19 3.45
CA GLY A 208 13.84 -11.56 2.60
C GLY A 208 13.71 -11.09 1.16
N PHE A 209 12.93 -10.05 0.88
CA PHE A 209 12.88 -9.41 -0.43
C PHE A 209 13.97 -8.33 -0.53
N PRO A 210 15.10 -8.59 -1.22
CA PRO A 210 16.14 -7.59 -1.41
C PRO A 210 15.62 -6.45 -2.27
N ILE A 211 15.81 -5.22 -1.76
CA ILE A 211 15.38 -3.99 -2.41
C ILE A 211 16.61 -3.29 -2.99
N PRO A 212 16.62 -2.99 -4.30
CA PRO A 212 17.69 -2.22 -4.92
C PRO A 212 17.98 -0.92 -4.17
N TYR A 213 19.26 -0.61 -4.05
CA TYR A 213 19.70 0.57 -3.29
C TYR A 213 19.16 1.87 -3.90
N VAL A 214 19.07 1.93 -5.24
CA VAL A 214 18.44 3.05 -5.93
C VAL A 214 17.15 2.58 -6.56
N MET A 215 16.08 3.34 -6.33
CA MET A 215 14.81 3.19 -7.02
C MET A 215 14.43 4.53 -7.65
N LEU A 216 13.90 4.49 -8.87
CA LEU A 216 13.25 5.65 -9.46
C LEU A 216 11.87 5.80 -8.84
N VAL A 217 11.53 7.01 -8.42
CA VAL A 217 10.22 7.34 -7.85
C VAL A 217 9.38 8.00 -8.94
N ALA A 218 8.17 7.50 -9.16
CA ALA A 218 7.15 8.13 -10.00
C ALA A 218 5.90 8.38 -9.15
N THR A 219 5.53 9.63 -8.91
CA THR A 219 4.41 9.98 -8.04
C THR A 219 3.35 10.73 -8.83
N TRP A 220 2.09 10.34 -8.65
CA TRP A 220 0.92 11.07 -9.10
C TRP A 220 0.12 11.54 -7.89
N ASN A 221 -0.27 12.80 -7.92
CA ASN A 221 -1.13 13.45 -6.93
C ASN A 221 -2.38 13.92 -7.64
N TYR A 222 -3.53 13.57 -7.08
CA TYR A 222 -4.83 14.03 -7.53
C TYR A 222 -5.67 14.43 -6.34
N ALA A 223 -6.33 15.58 -6.46
CA ALA A 223 -7.33 16.02 -5.51
C ALA A 223 -8.49 16.69 -6.24
N GLU A 224 -9.70 16.47 -5.73
CA GLU A 224 -10.91 17.11 -6.23
C GLU A 224 -11.73 17.65 -5.05
N ALA A 225 -12.21 18.89 -5.17
CA ALA A 225 -13.05 19.52 -4.17
C ALA A 225 -14.33 18.71 -3.92
N ALA A 226 -14.61 18.42 -2.66
CA ALA A 226 -15.83 17.75 -2.23
C ALA A 226 -16.95 18.76 -1.93
N ALA A 227 -18.19 18.27 -1.86
CA ALA A 227 -19.37 19.10 -1.62
C ALA A 227 -19.37 19.81 -0.25
N ASP A 228 -18.64 19.26 0.73
CA ASP A 228 -18.55 19.74 2.11
C ASP A 228 -17.42 20.74 2.36
N ARG A 229 -16.81 21.29 1.29
CA ARG A 229 -15.63 22.18 1.32
C ARG A 229 -14.32 21.48 1.73
N GLY A 230 -14.31 20.15 1.86
CA GLY A 230 -13.06 19.38 1.88
C GLY A 230 -12.64 18.96 0.47
N ALA A 231 -11.77 17.96 0.40
CA ALA A 231 -11.27 17.39 -0.84
C ALA A 231 -11.18 15.87 -0.76
N ASN A 232 -11.49 15.21 -1.88
CA ASN A 232 -11.15 13.81 -2.06
C ASN A 232 -9.77 13.72 -2.71
N ILE A 233 -8.89 12.89 -2.17
CA ILE A 233 -7.50 12.79 -2.65
C ILE A 233 -7.12 11.37 -3.04
N GLU A 234 -6.17 11.27 -3.96
CA GLU A 234 -5.42 10.05 -4.24
C GLU A 234 -3.96 10.42 -4.56
N ASN A 235 -3.04 9.75 -3.89
CA ASN A 235 -1.60 9.82 -4.09
C ASN A 235 -1.12 8.41 -4.42
N VAL A 236 -0.46 8.24 -5.56
CA VAL A 236 0.12 6.97 -5.97
C VAL A 236 1.60 7.18 -6.25
N THR A 237 2.44 6.62 -5.39
CA THR A 237 3.89 6.60 -5.55
C THR A 237 4.33 5.21 -5.99
N ILE A 238 5.07 5.14 -7.09
CA ILE A 238 5.56 3.91 -7.69
C ILE A 238 7.08 3.99 -7.71
N LEU A 239 7.73 3.08 -6.99
CA LEU A 239 9.16 2.90 -7.00
C LEU A 239 9.49 1.83 -8.06
N LEU A 240 10.38 2.15 -8.99
CA LEU A 240 10.79 1.27 -10.07
C LEU A 240 12.29 0.97 -9.96
N SER A 241 12.65 -0.31 -10.00
CA SER A 241 14.06 -0.71 -10.00
C SER A 241 14.69 -0.44 -11.36
N PRO A 242 15.78 0.34 -11.43
CA PRO A 242 16.59 0.45 -12.64
C PRO A 242 17.59 -0.69 -12.78
N ALA A 243 17.67 -1.60 -11.80
CA ALA A 243 18.62 -2.70 -11.84
C ALA A 243 18.31 -3.64 -13.01
N ARG A 244 19.35 -4.27 -13.56
CA ARG A 244 19.15 -5.29 -14.60
C ARG A 244 18.31 -6.43 -14.04
N LYS A 245 17.39 -6.95 -14.87
CA LYS A 245 16.44 -8.02 -14.53
C LYS A 245 17.13 -9.15 -13.75
N GLY A 246 16.53 -9.55 -12.62
CA GLY A 246 17.04 -10.63 -11.75
C GLY A 246 18.36 -10.32 -11.03
N THR A 247 18.85 -9.08 -11.06
CA THR A 247 20.09 -8.68 -10.40
C THR A 247 19.90 -7.40 -9.58
N MET A 248 20.91 -7.06 -8.77
CA MET A 248 21.02 -5.78 -8.07
C MET A 248 21.94 -4.78 -8.81
N ALA A 249 22.35 -5.10 -10.04
CA ALA A 249 23.31 -4.30 -10.79
C ALA A 249 22.64 -3.06 -11.40
N LEU A 250 23.00 -1.88 -10.88
CA LEU A 250 22.51 -0.59 -11.34
C LEU A 250 23.24 -0.12 -12.63
N PRO A 251 22.56 0.65 -13.50
CA PRO A 251 23.17 1.21 -14.72
C PRO A 251 24.11 2.40 -14.44
N ALA A 252 24.10 2.94 -13.22
CA ALA A 252 25.00 3.97 -12.75
C ALA A 252 25.23 3.82 -11.23
N PRO A 253 26.39 4.25 -10.70
CA PRO A 253 26.62 4.32 -9.27
C PRO A 253 25.57 5.19 -8.55
N PRO A 254 25.21 4.89 -7.29
CA PRO A 254 24.13 5.57 -6.58
C PRO A 254 24.25 7.10 -6.52
N GLU A 255 25.45 7.62 -6.29
CA GLU A 255 25.77 9.05 -6.23
C GLU A 255 25.57 9.78 -7.57
N GLN A 256 25.45 9.05 -8.67
CA GLN A 256 25.30 9.59 -10.02
C GLN A 256 23.84 9.75 -10.47
N TRP A 257 22.88 9.39 -9.62
CA TRP A 257 21.45 9.53 -9.89
C TRP A 257 20.93 10.97 -9.67
N LEU A 258 21.79 11.97 -9.51
CA LEU A 258 21.36 13.36 -9.49
C LEU A 258 21.02 13.84 -10.92
N LYS A 259 20.03 14.74 -11.02
CA LYS A 259 19.58 15.31 -12.31
C LYS A 259 20.74 15.91 -13.13
N GLN A 260 21.73 16.49 -12.46
CA GLN A 260 22.87 17.15 -13.10
C GLN A 260 23.94 16.16 -13.62
N SER A 261 24.09 15.00 -12.97
CA SER A 261 25.07 13.97 -13.36
C SER A 261 24.50 12.95 -14.32
N LEU A 262 23.17 12.81 -14.38
CA LEU A 262 22.48 11.80 -15.18
C LEU A 262 22.92 11.72 -16.65
N PRO A 263 23.15 12.84 -17.38
CA PRO A 263 23.59 12.78 -18.79
C PRO A 263 24.95 12.11 -19.02
N GLN A 264 25.75 11.91 -17.96
CA GLN A 264 27.04 11.21 -18.03
C GLN A 264 26.87 9.67 -18.00
N HIS A 265 25.66 9.19 -17.70
CA HIS A 265 25.35 7.75 -17.55
C HIS A 265 24.16 7.37 -18.44
N PRO A 266 24.40 7.08 -19.74
CA PRO A 266 23.32 6.89 -20.73
C PRO A 266 22.31 5.80 -20.37
N GLY A 267 22.74 4.74 -19.66
CA GLY A 267 21.82 3.68 -19.22
C GLY A 267 20.82 4.15 -18.17
N ALA A 268 21.28 4.97 -17.21
CA ALA A 268 20.40 5.55 -16.18
C ALA A 268 19.52 6.64 -16.80
N GLU A 269 20.07 7.51 -17.65
CA GLU A 269 19.31 8.53 -18.38
C GLU A 269 18.20 7.91 -19.24
N HIS A 270 18.50 6.85 -19.99
CA HIS A 270 17.52 6.13 -20.78
C HIS A 270 16.38 5.57 -19.92
N PHE A 271 16.70 4.98 -18.76
CA PHE A 271 15.69 4.45 -17.83
C PHE A 271 14.79 5.57 -17.29
N VAL A 272 15.36 6.70 -16.87
CA VAL A 272 14.61 7.88 -16.41
C VAL A 272 13.70 8.41 -17.51
N ASN A 273 14.20 8.55 -18.73
CA ASN A 273 13.40 9.02 -19.87
C ASN A 273 12.25 8.07 -20.21
N ALA A 274 12.50 6.75 -20.18
CA ALA A 274 11.46 5.75 -20.37
C ALA A 274 10.38 5.86 -19.28
N ALA A 275 10.78 6.09 -18.03
CA ALA A 275 9.85 6.24 -16.92
C ALA A 275 9.03 7.53 -17.01
N ASN A 276 9.65 8.64 -17.43
CA ASN A 276 8.96 9.90 -17.68
C ASN A 276 7.86 9.75 -18.73
N ASN A 277 8.20 9.14 -19.88
CA ASN A 277 7.26 8.90 -20.97
C ASN A 277 6.13 7.96 -20.55
N TRP A 278 6.47 6.90 -19.81
CA TRP A 278 5.49 5.98 -19.26
C TRP A 278 4.54 6.69 -18.28
N MET A 279 5.09 7.46 -17.34
CA MET A 279 4.32 8.15 -16.31
C MET A 279 3.33 9.15 -16.92
N GLU A 280 3.76 9.89 -17.94
CA GLU A 280 2.90 10.80 -18.67
C GLU A 280 1.64 10.10 -19.22
N GLY A 281 1.81 8.93 -19.86
CA GLY A 281 0.68 8.11 -20.33
C GLY A 281 -0.11 7.47 -19.18
N TRP A 282 0.57 7.02 -18.13
CA TRP A 282 -0.01 6.32 -17.00
C TRP A 282 -0.97 7.18 -16.17
N THR A 283 -0.73 8.49 -16.11
CA THR A 283 -1.62 9.46 -15.41
C THR A 283 -3.07 9.38 -15.89
N THR A 284 -3.29 9.07 -17.17
CA THR A 284 -4.65 8.90 -17.72
C THR A 284 -5.34 7.67 -17.13
N MET A 285 -4.61 6.57 -16.91
CA MET A 285 -5.18 5.36 -16.29
C MET A 285 -5.49 5.59 -14.82
N LEU A 286 -4.59 6.26 -14.10
CA LEU A 286 -4.80 6.63 -12.69
C LEU A 286 -6.02 7.52 -12.53
N ARG A 287 -6.15 8.57 -13.36
CA ARG A 287 -7.31 9.46 -13.35
C ARG A 287 -8.62 8.71 -13.64
N ARG A 288 -8.63 7.82 -14.63
CA ARG A 288 -9.80 6.97 -14.92
C ARG A 288 -10.13 6.03 -13.76
N GLY A 289 -9.11 5.51 -13.10
CA GLY A 289 -9.25 4.68 -11.90
C GLY A 289 -9.89 5.44 -10.74
N PHE A 290 -9.44 6.67 -10.50
CA PHE A 290 -9.99 7.58 -9.50
C PHE A 290 -11.49 7.82 -9.72
N HIS A 291 -11.90 8.06 -10.96
CA HIS A 291 -13.32 8.31 -11.32
C HIS A 291 -14.17 7.04 -11.47
N GLY A 292 -13.56 5.85 -11.36
CA GLY A 292 -14.27 4.58 -11.54
C GLY A 292 -14.56 4.20 -12.99
N ASP A 293 -13.98 4.90 -13.97
CA ASP A 293 -14.16 4.70 -15.41
C ASP A 293 -13.19 3.67 -16.01
N LEU A 294 -12.44 2.97 -15.14
CA LEU A 294 -11.45 1.99 -15.54
C LEU A 294 -11.96 0.57 -15.39
N THR A 295 -12.03 -0.14 -16.51
CA THR A 295 -12.36 -1.57 -16.54
C THR A 295 -11.08 -2.40 -16.54
N ASN A 296 -11.02 -3.39 -15.64
CA ASN A 296 -9.92 -4.35 -15.60
C ASN A 296 -9.78 -5.08 -16.96
N GLY A 297 -8.54 -5.25 -17.41
CA GLY A 297 -8.23 -5.92 -18.69
C GLY A 297 -8.57 -5.13 -19.96
N SER A 298 -8.95 -3.85 -19.85
CA SER A 298 -9.18 -3.01 -21.03
C SER A 298 -7.90 -2.90 -21.89
N PRO A 299 -8.00 -2.87 -23.24
CA PRO A 299 -6.82 -2.81 -24.12
C PRO A 299 -5.91 -1.60 -23.83
N ASP A 300 -6.50 -0.47 -23.47
CA ASP A 300 -5.77 0.76 -23.14
C ASP A 300 -4.95 0.58 -21.86
N LEU A 301 -5.53 -0.03 -20.82
CA LEU A 301 -4.84 -0.34 -19.57
C LEU A 301 -3.67 -1.30 -19.82
N VAL A 302 -3.90 -2.38 -20.58
CA VAL A 302 -2.84 -3.35 -20.90
C VAL A 302 -1.67 -2.66 -21.61
N ARG A 303 -1.96 -1.78 -22.57
CA ARG A 303 -0.93 -1.04 -23.32
C ARG A 303 -0.16 -0.06 -22.42
N ALA A 304 -0.86 0.68 -21.58
CA ALA A 304 -0.27 1.69 -20.71
C ALA A 304 0.45 1.09 -19.49
N SER A 305 0.13 -0.15 -19.09
CA SER A 305 0.66 -0.79 -17.88
C SER A 305 2.15 -1.12 -17.91
N ARG A 306 2.80 -1.07 -19.09
CA ARG A 306 4.20 -1.47 -19.25
C ARG A 306 5.15 -0.37 -18.79
N ASP A 307 5.55 -0.42 -17.53
CA ASP A 307 6.60 0.44 -16.99
C ASP A 307 8.01 -0.07 -17.39
N PRO A 308 9.05 0.77 -17.28
CA PRO A 308 10.42 0.40 -17.68
C PRO A 308 11.06 -0.74 -16.87
N ALA A 309 10.54 -1.04 -15.68
CA ALA A 309 11.01 -2.14 -14.84
C ALA A 309 10.13 -3.40 -14.97
N SER A 310 9.09 -3.36 -15.80
CA SER A 310 8.23 -4.52 -16.06
C SER A 310 8.90 -5.51 -17.01
N VAL A 311 8.66 -6.80 -16.78
CA VAL A 311 9.13 -7.87 -17.65
C VAL A 311 7.96 -8.44 -18.43
N LEU A 312 8.13 -8.58 -19.73
CA LEU A 312 7.14 -9.19 -20.59
C LEU A 312 7.07 -10.70 -20.30
N PRO A 313 5.87 -11.30 -20.26
CA PRO A 313 5.75 -12.74 -20.27
C PRO A 313 6.41 -13.30 -21.54
N GLY A 314 7.52 -14.02 -21.39
CA GLY A 314 8.21 -14.70 -22.49
C GLY A 314 9.55 -14.11 -22.96
N GLU A 315 10.11 -13.12 -22.24
CA GLU A 315 11.54 -12.74 -22.34
C GLU A 315 12.39 -13.39 -21.25
#